data_AF-A0A520E345-F1
#
_entry.id   AF-A0A520E345-F1
#
_cell.length_a   1.000
_cell.length_b   1.000
_cell.length_c   1.000
_cell.angle_alpha   90.00
_cell.angle_beta   90.00
_cell.angle_gamma   90.00
#
_symmetry.space_group_name_H-M   'P 1'
#
loop_
_entity.id
_entity.type
_entity.pdbx_description
1 polymer ?
#
loop_
_entity_poly.entity_id
_entity_poly.type
_entity_poly.pdbx_seq_one_letter_code
_entity_poly.pdbx_strand_id
1 'polypeptide(L)'
;MPTIEIASINSTGLGLNQTEFEITIIEESKLESHKGLFYKLLRQQSVTIVHLGNPDFKNQKDLGFYAGEIIDWSIDPNDEITTPINNLDTLIYNSGTNQQFRFKFLDQYKADIDKLLKIALEKSPIKKICILTDYQFGPEKESIETLYTIQDFWQRHDNDGLIFNTLYEMYG
;
A
#
# COMPACT_ATOMS: atom_id res chain seq x y z
N MET A 1 -5.92 7.94 -6.94
CA MET A 1 -6.02 7.60 -5.50
C MET A 1 -5.03 6.49 -5.18
N PRO A 2 -4.36 6.54 -4.02
CA PRO A 2 -3.40 5.52 -3.64
C PRO A 2 -4.10 4.22 -3.21
N THR A 3 -3.52 3.08 -3.57
CA THR A 3 -3.88 1.78 -3.02
C THR A 3 -2.74 1.26 -2.15
N ILE A 4 -3.08 0.54 -1.09
CA ILE A 4 -2.12 -0.02 -0.14
C ILE A 4 -2.54 -1.47 0.13
N GLU A 5 -1.60 -2.40 -0.02
CA GLU A 5 -1.85 -3.82 0.17
C GLU A 5 -0.77 -4.43 1.08
N ILE A 6 -1.15 -5.41 1.90
CA ILE A 6 -0.23 -6.27 2.65
C ILE A 6 -0.35 -7.69 2.09
N ALA A 7 0.75 -8.22 1.60
CA ALA A 7 0.87 -9.57 1.06
C ALA A 7 1.55 -10.49 2.08
N SER A 8 0.88 -11.55 2.49
CA SER A 8 1.47 -12.63 3.30
C SER A 8 1.90 -13.79 2.41
N ILE A 9 3.20 -14.06 2.37
CA ILE A 9 3.77 -15.01 1.42
C ILE A 9 3.58 -16.46 1.88
N ASN A 10 3.19 -17.33 0.94
CA ASN A 10 2.85 -18.73 1.10
C ASN A 10 1.70 -19.01 2.08
N SER A 11 0.89 -18.00 2.38
CA SER A 11 -0.30 -18.15 3.22
C SER A 11 -1.52 -18.60 2.39
N THR A 12 -2.55 -19.11 3.06
CA THR A 12 -3.82 -19.57 2.47
C THR A 12 -5.05 -18.84 3.03
N GLY A 13 -4.81 -17.77 3.78
CA GLY A 13 -5.81 -17.01 4.52
C GLY A 13 -5.22 -16.44 5.81
N LEU A 14 -5.62 -15.23 6.16
CA LEU A 14 -5.25 -14.58 7.41
C LEU A 14 -6.35 -14.71 8.47
N GLY A 15 -7.60 -14.86 8.04
CA GLY A 15 -8.75 -15.04 8.93
C GLY A 15 -9.13 -13.73 9.62
N LEU A 16 -9.05 -12.62 8.89
CA LEU A 16 -9.32 -11.29 9.43
C LEU A 16 -10.81 -11.07 9.67
N ASN A 17 -11.12 -10.31 10.73
CA ASN A 17 -12.46 -9.82 11.01
C ASN A 17 -12.48 -8.29 10.96
N GLN A 18 -13.24 -7.73 10.02
CA GLN A 18 -13.37 -6.28 9.82
C GLN A 18 -13.76 -5.50 11.09
N THR A 19 -14.52 -6.11 12.01
CA THR A 19 -14.95 -5.41 13.24
C THR A 19 -13.81 -5.15 14.23
N GLU A 20 -12.62 -5.72 13.97
CA GLU A 20 -11.45 -5.54 14.83
C GLU A 20 -10.51 -4.42 14.35
N PHE A 21 -10.90 -3.69 13.32
CA PHE A 21 -10.10 -2.64 12.68
C PHE A 21 -10.95 -1.40 12.42
N GLU A 22 -10.38 -0.23 12.65
CA GLU A 22 -10.92 1.08 12.29
C GLU A 22 -10.79 1.37 10.79
N ILE A 23 -9.70 0.92 10.16
CA ILE A 23 -9.56 0.95 8.70
C ILE A 23 -10.43 -0.11 8.01
N THR A 24 -10.78 0.09 6.73
CA THR A 24 -11.44 -0.95 5.95
C THR A 24 -10.41 -1.94 5.43
N ILE A 25 -10.71 -3.24 5.52
CA ILE A 25 -9.88 -4.33 5.04
C ILE A 25 -10.66 -5.26 4.10
N ILE A 26 -10.00 -5.72 3.05
CA ILE A 26 -10.50 -6.79 2.18
C ILE A 26 -9.42 -7.86 2.08
N GLU A 27 -9.73 -9.06 2.54
CA GLU A 27 -8.85 -10.22 2.41
C GLU A 27 -9.16 -10.97 1.11
N GLU A 28 -8.15 -11.13 0.26
CA GLU A 28 -8.22 -11.89 -0.98
C GLU A 28 -7.23 -13.07 -0.93
N SER A 29 -7.78 -14.27 -1.01
CA SER A 29 -7.04 -15.54 -1.05
C SER A 29 -6.62 -15.97 -2.46
N LYS A 30 -7.06 -15.22 -3.49
CA LYS A 30 -6.64 -15.38 -4.87
C LYS A 30 -5.97 -14.09 -5.32
N LEU A 31 -4.90 -14.25 -6.09
CA LEU A 31 -4.06 -13.16 -6.57
C LEU A 31 -4.77 -12.37 -7.67
N GLU A 32 -5.76 -11.58 -7.27
CA GLU A 32 -6.37 -10.50 -8.05
C GLU A 32 -5.88 -9.17 -7.47
N SER A 33 -4.55 -8.95 -7.42
CA SER A 33 -4.07 -7.58 -7.18
C SER A 33 -4.60 -6.71 -8.33
N HIS A 34 -5.45 -5.75 -7.98
CA HIS A 34 -6.27 -5.00 -8.94
C HIS A 34 -5.41 -4.03 -9.77
N LYS A 35 -4.11 -3.84 -9.44
CA LYS A 35 -3.20 -2.97 -10.19
C LYS A 35 -1.73 -3.44 -10.21
N GLY A 36 -1.37 -4.06 -11.33
CA GLY A 36 -0.21 -3.69 -12.16
C GLY A 36 1.21 -3.89 -11.64
N LEU A 37 1.68 -3.04 -10.70
CA LEU A 37 3.11 -2.79 -10.50
C LEU A 37 3.89 -4.02 -10.02
N PHE A 38 3.40 -4.70 -8.99
CA PHE A 38 4.09 -5.86 -8.40
C PHE A 38 3.47 -7.21 -8.74
N TYR A 39 2.47 -7.22 -9.63
CA TYR A 39 1.68 -8.42 -9.98
C TYR A 39 2.55 -9.60 -10.43
N LYS A 40 3.56 -9.34 -11.27
CA LYS A 40 4.47 -10.37 -11.79
C LYS A 40 5.27 -11.05 -10.67
N LEU A 41 5.69 -10.27 -9.66
CA LEU A 41 6.45 -10.77 -8.52
C LEU A 41 5.58 -11.69 -7.66
N LEU A 42 4.36 -11.24 -7.36
CA LEU A 42 3.45 -11.95 -6.48
C LEU A 42 2.90 -13.24 -7.12
N ARG A 43 2.67 -13.27 -8.44
CA ARG A 43 2.13 -14.45 -9.16
C ARG A 43 2.95 -15.73 -9.05
N GLN A 44 4.22 -15.65 -8.67
CA GLN A 44 5.10 -16.81 -8.57
C GLN A 44 4.90 -17.60 -7.26
N GLN A 45 4.06 -17.10 -6.35
CA GLN A 45 3.93 -17.60 -4.98
C GLN A 45 2.44 -17.74 -4.62
N SER A 46 2.13 -18.61 -3.64
CA SER A 46 0.82 -18.56 -2.99
C SER A 46 0.81 -17.34 -2.08
N VAL A 47 -0.17 -16.45 -2.19
CA VAL A 47 -0.19 -15.20 -1.39
C VAL A 47 -1.62 -14.93 -0.95
N THR A 48 -1.78 -14.53 0.30
CA THR A 48 -3.01 -13.87 0.76
C THR A 48 -2.74 -12.37 0.81
N ILE A 49 -3.57 -11.60 0.12
CA ILE A 49 -3.45 -10.14 0.06
C ILE A 49 -4.54 -9.53 0.93
N VAL A 50 -4.17 -8.51 1.70
CA VAL A 50 -5.10 -7.65 2.43
C VAL A 50 -5.02 -6.27 1.81
N HIS A 51 -6.13 -5.80 1.28
CA HIS A 51 -6.27 -4.43 0.80
C HIS A 51 -6.65 -3.53 1.98
N LEU A 52 -5.97 -2.39 2.12
CA LEU A 52 -6.22 -1.39 3.15
C LEU A 52 -6.95 -0.21 2.50
N GLY A 53 -8.07 0.21 3.10
CA GLY A 53 -8.89 1.28 2.54
C GLY A 53 -9.40 2.26 3.58
N ASN A 54 -9.93 3.38 3.09
CA ASN A 54 -10.57 4.40 3.89
C ASN A 54 -11.65 3.80 4.81
N PRO A 55 -11.78 4.27 6.07
CA PRO A 55 -12.78 3.77 7.02
C PRO A 55 -14.22 3.80 6.49
N ASP A 56 -14.55 4.80 5.67
CA ASP A 56 -15.89 4.99 5.11
C ASP A 56 -16.34 3.83 4.19
N PHE A 57 -15.40 3.03 3.66
CA PHE A 57 -15.71 1.86 2.84
C PHE A 57 -16.28 0.67 3.61
N LYS A 58 -16.23 0.66 4.95
CA LYS A 58 -16.85 -0.41 5.77
C LYS A 58 -18.32 -0.66 5.42
N ASN A 59 -19.02 0.40 5.04
CA ASN A 59 -20.45 0.38 4.77
C ASN A 59 -20.80 0.54 3.27
N GLN A 60 -19.80 0.62 2.38
CA GLN A 60 -20.00 0.98 0.98
C GLN A 60 -19.23 0.02 0.06
N LYS A 61 -19.97 -0.90 -0.58
CA LYS A 61 -19.39 -1.94 -1.44
C LYS A 61 -19.32 -1.58 -2.93
N ASP A 62 -19.96 -0.48 -3.33
CA ASP A 62 -20.18 -0.12 -4.75
C ASP A 62 -19.30 1.05 -5.23
N LEU A 63 -18.40 1.57 -4.39
CA LEU A 63 -17.48 2.65 -4.73
C LEU A 63 -16.05 2.13 -4.89
N GLY A 64 -15.21 2.87 -5.62
CA GLY A 64 -13.80 2.52 -5.77
C GLY A 64 -13.07 2.42 -4.42
N PHE A 65 -12.20 1.44 -4.26
CA PHE A 65 -11.46 1.17 -3.02
C PHE A 65 -10.06 1.80 -3.06
N TYR A 66 -9.72 2.61 -2.05
CA TYR A 66 -8.43 3.32 -1.94
C TYR A 66 -8.12 3.75 -0.50
N ALA A 67 -6.91 4.23 -0.25
CA ALA A 67 -6.36 4.47 1.08
C ALA A 67 -6.00 5.94 1.36
N GLY A 68 -6.66 6.89 0.70
CA GLY A 68 -6.32 8.31 0.80
C GLY A 68 -6.54 8.93 2.19
N GLU A 69 -7.54 8.45 2.94
CA GLU A 69 -7.89 9.00 4.27
C GLU A 69 -7.07 8.40 5.40
N ILE A 70 -6.27 7.36 5.14
CA ILE A 70 -5.39 6.76 6.14
C ILE A 70 -3.94 7.28 6.03
N ILE A 71 -3.70 8.19 5.06
CA ILE A 71 -2.39 8.77 4.76
C ILE A 71 -2.31 10.19 5.33
N ASP A 72 -1.18 10.47 5.99
CA ASP A 72 -0.71 11.82 6.26
C ASP A 72 0.03 12.35 5.02
N TRP A 73 -0.63 13.26 4.31
CA TRP A 73 -0.13 13.90 3.10
C TRP A 73 0.84 15.05 3.39
N SER A 74 0.93 15.53 4.64
CA SER A 74 1.70 16.74 4.99
C SER A 74 3.22 16.56 4.95
N ILE A 75 3.70 15.32 4.79
CA ILE A 75 5.14 15.02 4.79
C ILE A 75 5.85 15.43 3.49
N ASP A 76 5.14 15.48 2.37
CA ASP A 76 5.70 15.91 1.10
C ASP A 76 5.28 17.37 0.87
N PRO A 77 6.22 18.33 0.78
CA PRO A 77 5.89 19.75 0.65
C PRO A 77 5.17 20.13 -0.65
N ASN A 78 5.06 19.19 -1.59
CA ASN A 78 4.29 19.35 -2.81
C ASN A 78 2.79 19.10 -2.55
N ASP A 79 2.11 20.11 -2.04
CA ASP A 79 0.65 20.08 -1.82
C ASP A 79 -0.16 20.22 -3.12
N GLU A 80 0.47 20.70 -4.21
CA GLU A 80 -0.19 20.93 -5.49
C GLU A 80 0.13 19.84 -6.51
N ILE A 81 -0.86 19.00 -6.80
CA ILE A 81 -0.80 18.04 -7.90
C ILE A 81 -1.21 18.76 -9.19
N THR A 82 -0.27 18.85 -10.13
CA THR A 82 -0.55 19.33 -11.49
C THR A 82 -1.05 18.19 -12.37
N THR A 83 -2.32 18.23 -12.75
CA THR A 83 -2.81 17.32 -13.80
C THR A 83 -2.37 17.87 -15.16
N PRO A 84 -1.56 17.13 -15.94
CA PRO A 84 -1.14 17.59 -17.25
C PRO A 84 -2.36 17.84 -18.12
N ILE A 85 -2.46 19.05 -18.68
CA ILE A 85 -3.41 19.34 -19.74
C ILE A 85 -2.86 18.67 -20.99
N ASN A 86 -3.52 17.60 -21.45
CA ASN A 86 -3.21 16.97 -22.73
C ASN A 86 -3.50 17.96 -23.86
N ASN A 87 -2.54 18.83 -24.16
CA ASN A 87 -2.60 19.67 -25.34
C ASN A 87 -2.15 18.80 -26.52
N LEU A 88 -3.11 18.44 -27.37
CA LEU A 88 -2.90 17.58 -28.55
C LEU A 88 -1.85 18.16 -29.53
N ASP A 89 -1.50 19.44 -29.37
CA ASP A 89 -0.53 20.16 -30.21
C ASP A 89 0.92 20.12 -29.70
N THR A 90 1.19 19.55 -28.52
CA THR A 90 2.56 19.43 -27.98
C THR A 90 2.98 17.98 -27.82
N LEU A 91 4.11 17.60 -28.43
CA LEU A 91 4.75 16.27 -28.35
C LEU A 91 5.37 15.95 -26.97
N ILE A 92 5.15 16.79 -25.95
CA ILE A 92 5.69 16.55 -24.61
C ILE A 92 4.72 15.63 -23.87
N TYR A 93 5.04 14.33 -23.88
CA TYR A 93 4.34 13.37 -23.03
C TYR A 93 4.63 13.70 -21.56
N ASN A 94 3.63 14.21 -20.86
CA ASN A 94 3.64 14.37 -19.42
C ASN A 94 2.61 13.41 -18.83
N SER A 95 3.07 12.36 -18.17
CA SER A 95 2.25 11.33 -17.52
C SER A 95 1.54 11.83 -16.25
N GLY A 96 1.97 12.97 -15.69
CA GLY A 96 1.55 13.42 -14.38
C GLY A 96 2.14 12.59 -13.23
N THR A 97 3.10 11.72 -13.47
CA THR A 97 3.84 11.00 -12.40
C THR A 97 4.91 11.89 -11.77
N ASN A 98 5.59 11.41 -10.73
CA ASN A 98 6.74 12.06 -10.08
C ASN A 98 6.40 13.41 -9.40
N GLN A 99 5.22 13.54 -8.80
CA GLN A 99 4.78 14.78 -8.14
C GLN A 99 4.78 14.67 -6.62
N GLN A 100 4.42 13.51 -6.08
CA GLN A 100 4.42 13.23 -4.65
C GLN A 100 5.09 11.88 -4.40
N PHE A 101 6.17 11.88 -3.63
CA PHE A 101 7.03 10.73 -3.47
C PHE A 101 6.77 10.04 -2.14
N ARG A 102 6.51 10.81 -1.09
CA ARG A 102 6.50 10.29 0.28
C ARG A 102 5.13 10.35 0.93
N PHE A 103 4.94 9.44 1.88
CA PHE A 103 3.75 9.42 2.72
C PHE A 103 4.05 8.85 4.10
N LYS A 104 3.19 9.18 5.06
CA LYS A 104 3.04 8.47 6.31
C LYS A 104 1.61 7.96 6.43
N PHE A 105 1.39 6.94 7.25
CA PHE A 105 0.09 6.64 7.80
C PHE A 105 -0.23 7.63 8.93
N LEU A 106 -1.49 8.02 9.04
CA LEU A 106 -1.96 8.80 10.18
C LEU A 106 -1.79 7.98 11.47
N ASP A 107 -1.34 8.64 12.54
CA ASP A 107 -1.01 8.00 13.81
C ASP A 107 -2.17 7.15 14.38
N GLN A 108 -3.41 7.61 14.20
CA GLN A 108 -4.60 6.91 14.68
C GLN A 108 -4.81 5.52 14.06
N TYR A 109 -4.23 5.25 12.88
CA TYR A 109 -4.34 3.95 12.19
C TYR A 109 -3.11 3.07 12.33
N LYS A 110 -2.02 3.55 12.95
CA LYS A 110 -0.77 2.77 13.11
C LYS A 110 -1.00 1.45 13.84
N ALA A 111 -1.85 1.46 14.87
CA ALA A 111 -2.14 0.26 15.66
C ALA A 111 -2.81 -0.85 14.83
N ASP A 112 -3.77 -0.49 13.97
CA ASP A 112 -4.44 -1.43 13.07
C ASP A 112 -3.47 -2.03 12.05
N ILE A 113 -2.67 -1.17 11.42
CA ILE A 113 -1.70 -1.57 10.40
C ILE A 113 -0.63 -2.47 11.04
N ASP A 114 -0.13 -2.13 12.21
CA ASP A 114 0.84 -2.94 12.95
C ASP A 114 0.27 -4.32 13.31
N LYS A 115 -0.99 -4.36 13.76
CA LYS A 115 -1.71 -5.61 14.02
C LYS A 115 -1.82 -6.46 12.75
N LEU A 116 -2.17 -5.85 11.60
CA LEU A 116 -2.25 -6.55 10.31
C LEU A 116 -0.89 -7.09 9.86
N LEU A 117 0.17 -6.31 9.96
CA LEU A 117 1.54 -6.75 9.64
C LEU A 117 1.94 -7.96 10.48
N LYS A 118 1.67 -7.93 11.79
CA LYS A 118 1.95 -9.03 12.71
C LYS A 118 1.15 -10.30 12.35
N ILE A 119 -0.14 -10.18 12.09
CA ILE A 119 -0.98 -11.31 11.67
C ILE A 119 -0.48 -11.88 10.35
N ALA A 120 -0.23 -11.04 9.35
CA ALA A 120 0.28 -11.45 8.05
C ALA A 120 1.62 -12.21 8.18
N LEU A 121 2.53 -11.72 9.04
CA LEU A 121 3.81 -12.34 9.29
C LEU A 121 3.69 -13.67 10.03
N GLU A 122 2.81 -13.74 11.03
CA GLU A 122 2.53 -14.95 11.77
C GLU A 122 2.02 -16.06 10.84
N LYS A 123 1.10 -15.72 9.94
CA LYS A 123 0.43 -16.63 9.00
C LYS A 123 1.27 -17.00 7.78
N SER A 124 2.35 -16.27 7.50
CA SER A 124 3.31 -16.69 6.48
C SER A 124 4.13 -17.89 6.98
N PRO A 125 4.10 -19.05 6.30
CA PRO A 125 4.90 -20.21 6.70
C PRO A 125 6.41 -19.97 6.61
N ILE A 126 6.82 -19.00 5.79
CA ILE A 126 8.22 -18.64 5.57
C ILE A 126 8.60 -17.34 6.29
N LYS A 127 7.70 -16.79 7.14
CA LYS A 127 7.89 -15.53 7.86
C LYS A 127 8.30 -14.39 6.94
N LYS A 128 7.63 -14.27 5.79
CA LYS A 128 7.84 -13.19 4.83
C LYS A 128 6.51 -12.50 4.52
N ILE A 129 6.54 -11.18 4.58
CA ILE A 129 5.44 -10.33 4.11
C ILE A 129 5.98 -9.21 3.23
N CYS A 130 5.09 -8.62 2.45
CA CYS A 130 5.34 -7.40 1.72
C CYS A 130 4.24 -6.39 2.02
N ILE A 131 4.57 -5.11 2.14
CA ILE A 131 3.60 -4.01 1.99
C ILE A 131 3.91 -3.28 0.71
N LEU A 132 2.88 -2.97 -0.07
CA LEU A 132 3.02 -2.39 -1.39
C LEU A 132 2.03 -1.26 -1.58
N THR A 133 2.45 -0.28 -2.37
CA THR A 133 1.65 0.90 -2.69
C THR A 133 1.61 1.13 -4.19
N ASP A 134 0.50 1.63 -4.69
CA ASP A 134 0.36 2.13 -6.06
C ASP A 134 -0.38 3.47 -6.04
N TYR A 135 0.27 4.49 -6.60
CA TYR A 135 -0.21 5.84 -6.70
C TYR A 135 0.24 6.50 -8.01
N GLN A 136 -0.74 6.94 -8.80
CA GLN A 136 -0.51 7.53 -10.13
C GLN A 136 0.35 8.81 -10.14
N PHE A 137 0.39 9.55 -9.02
CA PHE A 137 1.21 10.75 -8.88
C PHE A 137 2.55 10.46 -8.17
N GLY A 138 2.75 9.20 -7.78
CA GLY A 138 3.95 8.63 -7.21
C GLY A 138 5.14 8.57 -8.17
N PRO A 139 6.28 8.03 -7.71
CA PRO A 139 7.42 7.73 -8.57
C PRO A 139 7.00 6.89 -9.77
N GLU A 140 7.42 7.27 -10.98
CA GLU A 140 7.04 6.55 -12.20
C GLU A 140 7.55 5.11 -12.24
N LYS A 141 8.71 4.86 -11.61
CA LYS A 141 9.34 3.55 -11.55
C LYS A 141 9.06 2.90 -10.21
N GLU A 142 8.69 1.62 -10.25
CA GLU A 142 8.61 0.81 -9.06
C GLU A 142 9.97 0.69 -8.35
N SER A 143 9.92 0.57 -7.03
CA SER A 143 11.07 0.23 -6.21
C SER A 143 10.76 -0.97 -5.32
N ILE A 144 11.81 -1.72 -4.96
CA ILE A 144 11.74 -2.77 -3.95
C ILE A 144 12.78 -2.43 -2.88
N GLU A 145 12.34 -2.39 -1.63
CA GLU A 145 13.19 -2.10 -0.47
C GLU A 145 13.01 -3.22 0.56
N THR A 146 14.08 -3.59 1.25
CA THR A 146 14.02 -4.57 2.34
C THR A 146 14.15 -3.84 3.67
N LEU A 147 13.10 -3.92 4.49
CA LEU A 147 13.08 -3.46 5.87
C LEU A 147 12.90 -4.72 6.72
N TYR A 148 14.02 -5.26 7.24
CA TYR A 148 14.08 -6.63 7.73
C TYR A 148 13.00 -6.97 8.77
N THR A 149 12.62 -6.03 9.61
CA THR A 149 11.61 -6.21 10.65
C THR A 149 10.46 -5.20 10.54
N ILE A 150 9.33 -5.52 11.17
CA ILE A 150 8.23 -4.54 11.35
C ILE A 150 8.71 -3.29 12.10
N GLN A 151 9.70 -3.43 12.99
CA GLN A 151 10.30 -2.29 13.68
C GLN A 151 11.08 -1.38 12.70
N ASP A 152 11.85 -1.96 11.78
CA ASP A 152 12.57 -1.18 10.75
C ASP A 152 11.58 -0.44 9.85
N PHE A 153 10.47 -1.08 9.52
CA PHE A 153 9.37 -0.46 8.78
C PHE A 153 8.82 0.77 9.51
N TRP A 154 8.46 0.64 10.79
CA TRP A 154 7.96 1.77 11.57
C TRP A 154 9.01 2.86 11.79
N GLN A 155 10.28 2.49 11.95
CA GLN A 155 11.37 3.46 12.07
C GLN A 155 11.56 4.27 10.78
N ARG A 156 11.52 3.60 9.62
CA ARG A 156 11.56 4.26 8.31
C ARG A 156 10.38 5.19 8.12
N HIS A 157 9.19 4.70 8.43
CA HIS A 157 7.95 5.46 8.41
C HIS A 157 8.07 6.72 9.28
N ASP A 158 8.46 6.59 10.55
CA ASP A 158 8.43 7.70 11.52
C ASP A 158 9.49 8.77 11.24
N ASN A 159 10.69 8.37 10.84
CA ASN A 159 11.80 9.30 10.62
C ASN A 159 11.63 10.10 9.32
N ASP A 160 11.30 9.41 8.24
CA ASP A 160 11.47 9.95 6.88
C ASP A 160 10.21 9.78 6.01
N GLY A 161 9.24 9.00 6.47
CA GLY A 161 8.13 8.52 5.64
C GLY A 161 8.51 7.37 4.72
N LEU A 162 7.47 6.72 4.19
CA LEU A 162 7.55 5.70 3.16
C LEU A 162 7.47 6.35 1.78
N ILE A 163 7.84 5.61 0.74
CA ILE A 163 7.84 6.05 -0.66
C ILE A 163 6.69 5.34 -1.38
N PHE A 164 5.89 6.08 -2.13
CA PHE A 164 4.88 5.51 -3.01
C PHE A 164 5.50 4.62 -4.09
N ASN A 165 4.71 3.73 -4.68
CA ASN A 165 5.12 2.82 -5.76
C ASN A 165 6.32 1.95 -5.36
N THR A 166 6.41 1.64 -4.05
CA THR A 166 7.46 0.81 -3.47
C THR A 166 6.85 -0.41 -2.80
N LEU A 167 7.51 -1.55 -3.00
CA LEU A 167 7.26 -2.78 -2.26
C LEU A 167 8.31 -2.92 -1.16
N TYR A 168 7.86 -2.94 0.08
CA TYR A 168 8.69 -3.15 1.25
C TYR A 168 8.59 -4.60 1.71
N GLU A 169 9.70 -5.33 1.63
CA GLU A 169 9.80 -6.69 2.14
C GLU A 169 10.20 -6.68 3.62
N MET A 170 9.50 -7.49 4.42
CA MET A 170 9.77 -7.71 5.84
C MET A 170 9.81 -9.21 6.17
N TYR A 171 10.58 -9.53 7.20
CA TYR A 171 10.84 -10.89 7.67
C TYR A 171 10.59 -11.02 9.19
N GLY A 172 10.48 -12.26 9.67
CA GLY A 172 10.20 -12.59 11.08
C GLY A 172 10.95 -13.79 11.61
#